data_AF-A0A0R0FM36-F1
#
_entry.id   AF-A0A0R0FM36-F1
#
_cell.length_a   1.000
_cell.length_b   1.000
_cell.length_c   1.000
_cell.angle_alpha   90.00
_cell.angle_beta   90.00
_cell.angle_gamma   90.00
#
_symmetry.space_group_name_H-M   'P 1'
#
loop_
_entity.id
_entity.type
_entity.pdbx_description
1 polymer ?
#
loop_
_entity_poly.entity_id
_entity_poly.type
_entity_poly.pdbx_seq_one_letter_code
_entity_poly.pdbx_strand_id
1 'polypeptide(L)'
;MGKSSLLLMSLIIICFFVWQLMLTWSRVLLAHERSHCSKMSIGAVLDLSSQMGKHQKIAMQIALQEFNRSSCSKLDLKIKNSQGNSAQTVASGN
;
A
#
# COMPACT_ATOMS: atom_id res chain seq x y z
N MET A 1 2.35 -32.28 -47.89
CA MET A 1 2.44 -31.06 -47.05
C MET A 1 3.53 -30.17 -47.64
N GLY A 2 3.20 -28.98 -48.16
CA GLY A 2 4.17 -28.10 -48.82
C GLY A 2 5.11 -27.40 -47.81
N LYS A 3 6.35 -27.09 -48.22
CA LYS A 3 7.30 -26.30 -47.40
C LYS A 3 6.68 -25.02 -46.84
N SER A 4 5.78 -24.37 -47.59
CA SER A 4 5.02 -23.20 -47.16
C SER A 4 4.14 -23.46 -45.92
N SER A 5 3.48 -24.61 -45.84
CA SER A 5 2.69 -25.01 -44.68
C SER A 5 3.57 -25.20 -43.45
N LEU A 6 4.76 -25.79 -43.60
CA LEU A 6 5.69 -25.99 -42.49
C LEU A 6 6.22 -24.65 -41.93
N LEU A 7 6.52 -23.69 -42.81
CA LEU A 7 6.93 -22.33 -42.41
C LEU A 7 5.81 -21.60 -41.67
N LEU A 8 4.56 -21.72 -42.14
CA LEU A 8 3.40 -21.12 -41.47
C LEU A 8 3.21 -21.69 -40.06
N MET A 9 3.31 -23.01 -39.90
CA MET A 9 3.21 -23.66 -38.58
C MET A 9 4.33 -23.20 -37.64
N SER A 10 5.56 -23.12 -38.14
CA SER A 10 6.71 -22.64 -37.35
C SER A 10 6.51 -21.19 -36.90
N LEU A 11 6.00 -20.32 -37.77
CA LEU A 11 5.70 -18.93 -37.44
C LEU A 11 4.64 -18.83 -36.33
N ILE A 12 3.54 -19.60 -36.43
CA ILE A 12 2.48 -19.62 -35.42
C ILE A 12 3.02 -20.05 -34.06
N ILE A 13 3.87 -21.08 -34.01
CA ILE A 13 4.50 -21.57 -32.77
C ILE A 13 5.37 -20.48 -32.14
N ILE A 14 6.23 -19.81 -32.93
CA ILE A 14 7.07 -18.72 -32.45
C ILE A 14 6.22 -17.57 -31.91
N CYS A 15 5.17 -17.17 -32.64
CA CYS A 15 4.23 -16.14 -32.20
C CYS A 15 3.55 -16.50 -30.87
N PHE A 16 3.15 -17.76 -30.68
CA PHE A 16 2.56 -18.22 -29.42
C PHE A 16 3.53 -18.12 -28.25
N PHE A 17 4.80 -18.50 -28.43
CA PHE A 17 5.82 -18.34 -27.38
C PHE A 17 6.11 -16.88 -27.05
N VAL A 18 6.20 -16.00 -28.05
CA VAL A 18 6.36 -14.56 -27.83
C VAL A 18 5.15 -13.98 -27.11
N TRP A 19 3.94 -14.39 -27.48
CA TRP A 19 2.71 -13.97 -26.80
C TRP A 19 2.69 -14.40 -25.33
N GLN A 20 3.07 -15.65 -25.04
CA GLN A 20 3.21 -16.14 -23.66
C GLN A 20 4.31 -15.42 -22.87
N LEU A 21 5.44 -15.10 -23.52
CA LEU A 21 6.51 -14.31 -22.90
C LEU A 21 6.05 -12.88 -22.60
N MET A 22 5.33 -12.24 -23.52
CA MET A 22 4.75 -10.91 -23.30
C MET A 22 3.68 -10.91 -22.21
N LEU A 23 2.84 -11.95 -22.14
CA LEU A 23 1.85 -12.10 -21.06
C LEU A 23 2.52 -12.25 -19.69
N THR A 24 3.57 -13.08 -19.59
CA THR A 24 4.30 -13.26 -18.33
C THR A 24 5.04 -11.99 -17.90
N TRP A 25 5.66 -11.26 -18.84
CA TRP A 25 6.34 -9.99 -18.56
C TRP A 25 5.37 -8.89 -18.16
N SER A 26 4.18 -8.85 -18.76
CA SER A 26 3.13 -7.89 -18.39
C SER A 26 2.67 -8.08 -16.94
N ARG A 27 2.60 -9.34 -16.45
CA ARG A 27 2.28 -9.60 -15.03
C ARG A 27 3.39 -9.13 -14.10
N VAL A 28 4.65 -9.29 -14.50
CA VAL A 28 5.80 -8.77 -13.73
C VAL A 28 5.83 -7.23 -13.74
N LEU A 29 5.53 -6.60 -14.88
CA LEU A 29 5.51 -5.15 -15.00
C LEU A 29 4.32 -4.52 -14.24
N LEU A 30 3.18 -5.19 -14.18
CA LEU A 30 2.06 -4.79 -13.32
C LEU A 30 2.42 -4.81 -11.84
N ALA A 31 3.32 -5.70 -11.40
CA ALA A 31 3.88 -5.63 -10.04
C ALA A 31 4.90 -4.49 -9.87
N HIS A 32 5.44 -3.98 -10.98
CA HIS A 32 6.35 -2.83 -11.02
C HIS A 32 5.63 -1.54 -11.45
N GLU A 33 4.30 -1.46 -11.32
CA GLU A 33 3.58 -0.19 -11.43
C GLU A 33 4.33 0.82 -10.57
N ARG A 34 4.73 1.92 -11.20
CA ARG A 34 5.60 2.96 -10.64
C ARG A 34 4.85 3.58 -9.48
N SER A 35 4.92 2.89 -8.36
CA SER A 35 4.08 3.15 -7.23
C SER A 35 4.62 4.43 -6.62
N HIS A 36 3.90 5.52 -6.87
CA HIS A 36 4.09 6.76 -6.15
C HIS A 36 3.72 6.49 -4.69
N CYS A 37 4.64 5.85 -3.96
CA CYS A 37 4.52 5.60 -2.53
C CYS A 37 4.53 6.96 -1.85
N SER A 38 3.35 7.38 -1.38
CA SER A 38 3.19 8.66 -0.69
C SER A 38 3.41 8.48 0.81
N LYS A 39 3.79 9.57 1.48
CA LYS A 39 3.75 9.66 2.93
C LYS A 39 2.53 10.47 3.32
N MET A 40 1.67 9.90 4.14
CA MET A 40 0.48 10.57 4.69
C MET A 40 0.63 10.67 6.20
N SER A 41 0.09 11.72 6.81
CA SER A 41 0.00 11.84 8.27
C SER A 41 -1.47 11.86 8.69
N ILE A 42 -1.79 11.16 9.77
CA ILE A 42 -3.08 11.23 10.46
C ILE A 42 -2.88 11.78 11.86
N GLY A 43 -3.77 12.68 12.27
CA GLY A 43 -3.79 13.25 13.62
C GLY A 43 -4.80 12.55 14.52
N ALA A 44 -4.44 12.33 15.78
CA ALA A 44 -5.35 11.81 16.81
C ALA A 44 -5.18 12.61 18.10
N VAL A 45 -6.30 12.89 18.79
CA VAL A 45 -6.30 13.46 20.14
C VAL A 45 -6.74 12.37 21.10
N LEU A 46 -5.89 12.05 22.08
CA LEU A 46 -6.13 11.00 23.06
C LEU A 46 -5.92 11.55 24.46
N ASP A 47 -6.69 11.07 25.43
CA ASP A 47 -6.42 11.34 26.84
C ASP A 47 -5.36 10.36 27.37
N LEU A 48 -4.09 10.74 27.29
CA LEU A 48 -2.97 9.90 27.73
C LEU A 48 -2.80 9.87 29.25
N SER A 49 -3.59 10.65 30.00
CA SER A 49 -3.68 10.53 31.46
C SER A 49 -4.48 9.28 31.88
N SER A 50 -5.48 8.91 31.06
CA SER A 50 -6.30 7.72 31.27
C SER A 50 -5.61 6.42 30.85
N GLN A 51 -5.97 5.31 31.49
CA GLN A 51 -5.53 3.98 31.06
C GLN A 51 -6.10 3.63 29.67
N MET A 52 -7.32 4.07 29.35
CA MET A 52 -7.96 3.85 28.05
C MET A 52 -7.15 4.50 26.92
N GLY A 53 -6.78 5.78 27.06
CA GLY A 53 -6.00 6.49 26.03
C GLY A 53 -4.61 5.90 25.81
N LYS A 54 -3.98 5.32 26.85
CA LYS A 54 -2.73 4.57 26.71
C LYS A 54 -2.91 3.31 25.85
N HIS A 55 -3.98 2.53 26.08
CA HIS A 55 -4.28 1.35 25.26
C HIS A 55 -4.62 1.74 23.82
N GLN A 56 -5.40 2.81 23.62
CA GLN A 56 -5.73 3.31 22.29
C GLN A 56 -4.47 3.72 21.50
N LYS A 57 -3.52 4.43 22.14
CA LYS A 57 -2.23 4.76 21.54
C LYS A 57 -1.50 3.49 21.07
N ILE A 58 -1.42 2.47 21.91
CA ILE A 58 -0.75 1.21 21.57
C ILE A 58 -1.44 0.52 20.38
N ALA A 59 -2.77 0.41 20.42
CA ALA A 59 -3.54 -0.21 19.33
C ALA A 59 -3.32 0.52 17.98
N MET A 60 -3.33 1.85 18.00
CA MET A 60 -3.05 2.63 16.79
C MET A 60 -1.60 2.47 16.31
N GLN A 61 -0.64 2.34 17.21
CA GLN A 61 0.77 2.09 16.84
C GLN A 61 0.96 0.72 16.19
N ILE A 62 0.27 -0.32 16.68
CA ILE A 62 0.27 -1.65 16.07
C ILE A 62 -0.33 -1.59 14.66
N ALA A 63 -1.51 -0.98 14.53
CA ALA A 63 -2.15 -0.80 13.22
C ALA A 63 -1.27 -0.01 12.23
N LEU A 64 -0.58 1.03 12.70
CA LEU A 64 0.37 1.82 11.90
C LEU A 64 1.55 0.97 11.42
N GLN A 65 2.10 0.13 12.30
CA GLN A 65 3.19 -0.77 11.98
C GLN A 65 2.78 -1.80 10.91
N GLU A 66 1.59 -2.39 11.05
CA GLU A 66 1.04 -3.34 10.07
C GLU A 66 0.78 -2.69 8.72
N PHE A 67 0.20 -1.48 8.71
CA PHE A 67 0.00 -0.70 7.49
C PHE A 67 1.33 -0.40 6.80
N ASN A 68 2.31 0.13 7.54
CA ASN A 68 3.62 0.48 6.99
C ASN A 68 4.43 -0.75 6.54
N ARG A 69 4.15 -1.94 7.07
CA ARG A 69 4.79 -3.18 6.62
C ARG A 69 4.21 -3.71 5.31
N SER A 70 2.90 -3.60 5.15
CA SER A 70 2.15 -4.18 4.02
C SER A 70 1.96 -3.21 2.85
N SER A 71 2.07 -1.91 3.10
CA SER A 71 1.77 -0.87 2.12
C SER A 71 3.04 -0.22 1.56
N CYS A 72 3.00 0.11 0.26
CA CYS A 72 4.02 0.94 -0.38
C CYS A 72 3.99 2.36 0.19
N SER A 73 2.80 2.97 0.30
CA SER A 73 2.62 4.24 1.01
C SER A 73 2.87 4.08 2.50
N LYS A 74 3.39 5.13 3.13
CA LYS A 74 3.66 5.16 4.57
C LYS A 74 2.72 6.12 5.27
N LEU A 75 2.21 5.69 6.41
CA LEU A 75 1.39 6.50 7.30
C LEU A 75 2.24 6.90 8.51
N ASP A 76 2.05 8.13 8.95
CA ASP A 76 2.61 8.72 10.16
C ASP A 76 1.45 9.12 11.09
N LEU A 77 1.57 8.82 12.38
CA LEU A 77 0.53 9.07 13.37
C LEU A 77 0.98 10.17 14.34
N LYS A 78 0.27 11.31 14.32
CA LYS A 78 0.51 12.45 15.20
C LYS A 78 -0.48 12.44 16.35
N ILE A 79 -0.01 12.11 17.54
CA ILE A 79 -0.86 12.07 18.74
C ILE A 79 -0.68 13.34 19.56
N LYS A 80 -1.78 14.01 19.88
CA LYS A 80 -1.84 15.11 20.85
C LYS A 80 -2.54 14.63 22.13
N ASN A 81 -1.95 14.90 23.29
CA ASN A 81 -2.56 14.58 24.57
C ASN A 81 -3.67 15.58 24.88
N SER A 82 -4.87 15.11 25.22
CA SER A 82 -5.98 15.99 25.60
C SER A 82 -5.91 16.47 27.05
N GLN A 83 -5.19 15.76 27.92
CA GLN A 83 -5.16 16.01 29.37
C GLN A 83 -6.57 16.04 30.01
N GLY A 84 -7.50 15.25 29.48
CA GLY A 84 -8.90 15.23 29.91
C GLY A 84 -9.80 16.28 29.25
N ASN A 85 -9.26 17.19 28.42
CA ASN A 85 -10.07 18.10 27.62
C ASN A 85 -10.76 17.40 26.46
N SER A 86 -11.84 18.00 25.96
CA SER A 86 -12.48 17.55 24.72
C SER A 86 -11.54 17.72 23.53
N ALA A 87 -11.63 16.80 22.55
CA ALA A 87 -10.89 16.88 21.29
C ALA A 87 -11.15 18.21 20.56
N GLN A 88 -12.36 18.77 20.70
CA GLN A 88 -12.71 20.05 20.10
C GLN A 88 -11.92 21.21 20.72
N THR A 89 -11.81 21.28 22.05
CA THR A 89 -11.02 22.29 22.75
C THR A 89 -9.56 22.23 22.34
N VAL A 90 -9.02 21.02 22.23
CA VAL A 90 -7.62 20.77 21.83
C VAL A 90 -7.36 21.17 20.38
N ALA A 91 -8.37 21.04 19.50
CA ALA A 91 -8.30 21.43 18.10
C ALA A 91 -8.42 22.95 17.91
N SER A 92 -9.21 23.64 18.75
CA SER A 92 -9.38 25.09 18.70
C SER A 92 -8.17 25.90 19.15
N GLY A 93 -7.12 25.25 19.69
CA GLY A 93 -5.82 25.89 19.92
C GLY A 93 -5.66 26.66 21.23
N ASN A 94 -6.32 26.23 22.31
CA ASN A 94 -5.97 26.68 23.67
C ASN A 94 -4.81 25.88 24.28
#